data_AF-A0A178Z760-F1
#
_entry.id   AF-A0A178Z760-F1
#
_cell.length_a   1.000
_cell.length_b   1.000
_cell.length_c   1.000
_cell.angle_alpha   90.00
_cell.angle_beta   90.00
_cell.angle_gamma   90.00
#
_symmetry.space_group_name_H-M   'P 1'
#
loop_
_entity.id
_entity.type
_entity.pdbx_description
1 polymer ?
#
loop_
_entity_poly.entity_id
_entity_poly.type
_entity_poly.pdbx_seq_one_letter_code
_entity_poly.pdbx_strand_id
1 'polypeptide(L)'
;MPPASRGSIPSGIRHAAMLCGPPSNLYRYQPLARHRRTITLPNRSALKAAIAYNGQKSGNTTGPEPGSKKPGNPYKSSTFVPSFIRSWTWRLFVIAPPLMVLFMSLPYTIMRVQGASMAPFFNISSSPDLPPAAPDIILVKKVKGIGLLSRLMGDRSTRLKLERGQIVVFYAPHDPAKLAVKRVIGIPGDRIKPLPGYPGGADSVIIPYNHIWVEGDANSRERSMDSNYFGPLSQNMVFGLVTAVLTPWTSPVSMRWDEHDYPAKTSGRLEKDVVQHAKLDPDVEASQQDDPFADGRAAIELAMMRQNRDQLITLMRDKSKSDRLKKMYERAKTELHQGTNESKEVASGFVEELQVLFESVGLNKDGSPIPPALRTLTQDGQEEDFEKQKRLKEYLARQQQVSNESVKPQSQTLTLTR
;
A
#
# COMPACT_ATOMS: atom_id res chain seq x y z
N MET A 1 -16.16 -59.87 -36.41
CA MET A 1 -16.72 -60.57 -35.23
C MET A 1 -17.38 -59.54 -34.32
N PRO A 2 -18.71 -59.55 -34.17
CA PRO A 2 -19.38 -58.96 -33.01
C PRO A 2 -20.03 -60.06 -32.16
N PRO A 3 -20.06 -59.96 -30.82
CA PRO A 3 -20.98 -60.77 -30.03
C PRO A 3 -22.32 -60.05 -29.87
N ALA A 4 -23.36 -60.87 -30.01
CA ALA A 4 -24.76 -60.58 -29.79
C ALA A 4 -25.17 -60.90 -28.34
N SER A 5 -26.09 -60.11 -27.79
CA SER A 5 -27.23 -60.53 -26.95
C SER A 5 -28.18 -59.32 -26.85
N ARG A 6 -29.39 -59.33 -27.46
CA ARG A 6 -30.65 -59.96 -27.01
C ARG A 6 -30.89 -59.77 -25.50
N GLY A 7 -31.95 -59.13 -25.00
CA GLY A 7 -33.22 -58.80 -25.64
C GLY A 7 -34.07 -57.81 -24.82
N SER A 8 -35.33 -57.74 -25.21
CA SER A 8 -36.19 -56.56 -25.28
C SER A 8 -37.52 -56.73 -24.53
N ILE A 9 -37.89 -55.72 -23.70
CA ILE A 9 -39.21 -55.01 -23.57
C ILE A 9 -40.44 -55.86 -23.11
N PRO A 10 -41.65 -55.35 -22.74
CA PRO A 10 -42.14 -54.15 -22.00
C PRO A 10 -43.07 -54.47 -20.78
N SER A 11 -43.36 -53.46 -19.96
CA SER A 11 -44.71 -53.05 -19.49
C SER A 11 -44.51 -51.99 -18.38
N GLY A 12 -45.15 -50.81 -18.33
CA GLY A 12 -46.40 -50.36 -18.92
C GLY A 12 -47.53 -50.52 -17.90
N ILE A 13 -47.68 -49.59 -16.96
CA ILE A 13 -48.97 -49.16 -16.37
C ILE A 13 -48.84 -47.70 -15.90
N ARG A 14 -49.88 -46.95 -16.24
CA ARG A 14 -50.11 -45.53 -16.02
C ARG A 14 -50.72 -45.33 -14.63
N HIS A 15 -50.39 -44.24 -13.95
CA HIS A 15 -51.39 -43.47 -13.19
C HIS A 15 -51.05 -41.98 -13.20
N ALA A 16 -52.07 -41.20 -13.54
CA ALA A 16 -52.11 -39.75 -13.51
C ALA A 16 -52.48 -39.27 -12.10
N ALA A 17 -51.87 -38.15 -11.67
CA ALA A 17 -52.41 -37.25 -10.64
C ALA A 17 -51.66 -35.91 -10.79
N MET A 18 -52.22 -34.95 -11.52
CA MET A 18 -53.12 -33.88 -11.06
C MET A 18 -52.38 -32.71 -10.38
N LEU A 19 -52.30 -31.61 -11.14
CA LEU A 19 -51.97 -30.25 -10.70
C LEU A 19 -52.93 -29.79 -9.61
N CYS A 20 -52.42 -29.18 -8.54
CA CYS A 20 -53.16 -28.24 -7.71
C CYS A 20 -52.21 -27.16 -7.17
N GLY A 21 -52.62 -25.90 -7.39
CA GLY A 21 -51.92 -24.68 -6.98
C GLY A 21 -52.06 -24.34 -5.49
N PRO A 22 -51.61 -23.15 -5.08
CA PRO A 22 -51.54 -22.76 -3.67
C PRO A 22 -52.92 -22.36 -3.13
N PRO A 23 -53.21 -22.55 -1.83
CA PRO A 23 -54.46 -22.10 -1.26
C PRO A 23 -54.48 -20.57 -1.09
N SER A 24 -55.48 -19.95 -1.70
CA SER A 24 -55.96 -18.61 -1.40
C SER A 24 -57.10 -18.63 -0.39
N ASN A 25 -56.98 -17.75 0.61
CA ASN A 25 -58.05 -17.08 1.38
C ASN A 25 -59.02 -17.92 2.25
N LEU A 26 -58.99 -17.62 3.56
CA LEU A 26 -60.20 -17.52 4.36
C LEU A 26 -60.30 -16.14 5.04
N TYR A 27 -61.55 -15.66 5.00
CA TYR A 27 -62.13 -14.38 5.39
C TYR A 27 -61.95 -14.04 6.88
N ARG A 28 -61.55 -12.80 7.20
CA ARG A 28 -62.39 -11.65 7.64
C ARG A 28 -62.91 -11.75 9.10
N TYR A 29 -62.39 -10.87 9.95
CA TYR A 29 -63.21 -10.13 10.91
C TYR A 29 -62.70 -8.68 11.01
N GLN A 30 -63.59 -7.73 10.72
CA GLN A 30 -63.40 -6.29 10.77
C GLN A 30 -64.46 -5.78 11.75
N PRO A 31 -64.13 -5.12 12.86
CA PRO A 31 -65.13 -4.41 13.64
C PRO A 31 -65.35 -3.01 13.08
N LEU A 32 -66.62 -2.71 12.81
CA LEU A 32 -67.15 -1.42 12.44
C LEU A 32 -66.95 -0.36 13.54
N ALA A 33 -66.67 0.85 13.04
CA ALA A 33 -66.81 2.17 13.61
C ALA A 33 -67.47 2.32 15.01
N ARG A 34 -66.72 2.95 15.92
CA ARG A 34 -67.30 3.76 17.00
C ARG A 34 -66.86 5.21 16.84
N HIS A 35 -67.81 6.06 16.48
CA HIS A 35 -67.73 7.50 16.61
C HIS A 35 -67.42 7.89 18.06
N ARG A 36 -66.31 8.60 18.30
CA ARG A 36 -66.19 9.49 19.46
C ARG A 36 -65.24 10.66 19.19
N ARG A 37 -65.89 11.77 18.86
CA ARG A 37 -65.58 13.18 19.19
C ARG A 37 -64.09 13.54 19.34
N THR A 38 -63.60 14.17 18.28
CA THR A 38 -62.42 15.04 18.23
C THR A 38 -62.50 16.17 19.25
N ILE A 39 -61.45 16.35 20.04
CA ILE A 39 -61.14 17.61 20.73
C ILE A 39 -59.77 18.05 20.20
N THR A 40 -59.80 18.93 19.21
CA THR A 40 -58.62 19.63 18.68
C THR A 40 -58.29 20.80 19.59
N LEU A 41 -57.11 20.79 20.21
CA LEU A 41 -56.56 21.97 20.89
C LEU A 41 -56.11 23.01 19.83
N PRO A 42 -56.47 24.29 19.99
CA PRO A 42 -56.17 25.32 19.00
C PRO A 42 -54.67 25.66 18.99
N ASN A 43 -54.10 25.68 17.79
CA ASN A 43 -52.74 26.10 17.54
C ASN A 43 -52.60 27.62 17.76
N ARG A 44 -51.52 28.04 18.42
CA ARG A 44 -51.17 29.43 18.81
C ARG A 44 -51.13 30.47 17.66
N SER A 45 -51.38 30.07 16.41
CA SER A 45 -51.41 30.93 15.23
C SER A 45 -52.76 31.62 14.98
N ALA A 46 -53.88 31.05 15.44
CA ALA A 46 -55.21 31.66 15.25
C ALA A 46 -55.42 32.94 16.10
N LEU A 47 -54.74 33.04 17.24
CA LEU A 47 -54.86 34.16 18.17
C LEU A 47 -54.09 35.42 17.71
N LYS A 48 -53.09 35.26 16.83
CA LYS A 48 -52.36 36.39 16.22
C LYS A 48 -53.06 36.95 14.98
N ALA A 49 -53.85 36.12 14.28
CA ALA A 49 -54.60 36.54 13.10
C ALA A 49 -55.84 37.40 13.44
N ALA A 50 -56.46 37.18 14.61
CA ALA A 50 -57.62 37.96 15.06
C ALA A 50 -57.26 39.40 15.50
N ILE A 51 -56.01 39.64 15.92
CA ILE A 51 -55.54 40.96 16.38
C ILE A 51 -55.12 41.86 15.20
N ALA A 52 -54.81 41.28 14.04
CA ALA A 52 -54.36 42.02 12.86
C ALA A 52 -55.49 42.43 11.88
N TYR A 53 -56.74 41.99 12.10
CA TYR A 53 -57.85 42.17 11.16
C TYR A 53 -58.69 43.45 11.36
N ASN A 54 -58.27 44.36 12.25
CA ASN A 54 -58.98 45.63 12.47
C ASN A 54 -58.28 46.86 11.82
N GLY A 55 -57.47 46.63 10.78
CA GLY A 55 -56.79 47.67 10.03
C GLY A 55 -57.19 47.68 8.55
N GLN A 56 -58.26 48.41 8.25
CA GLN A 56 -58.54 49.06 6.96
C GLN A 56 -58.81 48.18 5.72
N LYS A 57 -60.12 48.13 5.40
CA LYS A 57 -60.69 47.94 4.06
C LYS A 57 -60.03 48.88 3.05
N SER A 58 -59.61 48.30 1.92
CA SER A 58 -59.24 48.98 0.69
C SER A 58 -60.35 48.82 -0.37
N GLY A 59 -60.48 49.82 -1.24
CA GLY A 59 -60.93 49.63 -2.62
C GLY A 59 -62.00 50.62 -3.10
N ASN A 60 -61.66 51.61 -3.94
CA ASN A 60 -61.60 51.39 -5.40
C ASN A 60 -61.24 52.66 -6.21
N THR A 61 -60.21 52.48 -7.05
CA THR A 61 -59.94 52.90 -8.45
C THR A 61 -60.84 53.91 -9.18
N THR A 62 -60.22 54.89 -9.88
CA THR A 62 -60.19 55.05 -11.37
C THR A 62 -59.44 56.33 -11.82
N GLY A 63 -58.64 56.24 -12.89
CA GLY A 63 -58.41 57.34 -13.87
C GLY A 63 -57.01 57.99 -13.92
N PRO A 64 -56.53 58.47 -15.10
CA PRO A 64 -55.11 58.48 -15.49
C PRO A 64 -54.45 59.88 -15.64
N GLU A 65 -53.23 59.90 -16.23
CA GLU A 65 -52.40 61.05 -16.74
C GLU A 65 -51.29 61.62 -15.81
N PRO A 66 -50.20 62.24 -16.32
CA PRO A 66 -48.84 61.74 -16.16
C PRO A 66 -47.84 62.72 -15.51
N GLY A 67 -46.65 62.20 -15.18
CA GLY A 67 -45.42 62.99 -14.99
C GLY A 67 -44.90 63.09 -13.55
N SER A 68 -43.67 62.61 -13.32
CA SER A 68 -42.60 63.31 -12.59
C SER A 68 -41.48 62.33 -12.17
N LYS A 69 -40.30 62.89 -11.95
CA LYS A 69 -38.98 62.24 -11.86
C LYS A 69 -38.63 61.82 -10.41
N LYS A 70 -37.96 60.65 -10.30
CA LYS A 70 -36.96 60.18 -9.28
C LYS A 70 -37.45 59.92 -7.83
N PRO A 71 -36.69 59.20 -6.98
CA PRO A 71 -35.53 58.30 -7.19
C PRO A 71 -35.74 56.87 -6.63
N GLY A 72 -34.77 55.99 -6.90
CA GLY A 72 -34.86 54.54 -6.69
C GLY A 72 -34.89 54.03 -5.24
N ASN A 73 -35.33 52.78 -5.12
CA ASN A 73 -35.23 51.98 -3.91
C ASN A 73 -34.76 50.56 -4.30
N PRO A 74 -33.55 50.11 -3.95
CA PRO A 74 -33.07 48.80 -4.33
C PRO A 74 -33.54 47.79 -3.27
N TYR A 75 -34.76 47.28 -3.41
CA TYR A 75 -35.12 46.07 -2.66
C TYR A 75 -34.38 44.89 -3.28
N LYS A 76 -33.18 44.63 -2.73
CA LYS A 76 -32.52 43.32 -2.82
C LYS A 76 -33.54 42.28 -2.34
N SER A 77 -34.10 41.52 -3.27
CA SER A 77 -34.83 40.30 -2.96
C SER A 77 -33.84 39.28 -2.42
N SER A 78 -33.49 39.42 -1.14
CA SER A 78 -32.85 38.36 -0.37
C SER A 78 -33.85 37.21 -0.31
N THR A 79 -33.66 36.21 -1.17
CA THR A 79 -34.32 34.91 -1.05
C THR A 79 -34.03 34.37 0.35
N PHE A 80 -35.02 34.51 1.23
CA PHE A 80 -34.96 34.07 2.62
C PHE A 80 -35.03 32.55 2.62
N VAL A 81 -33.88 31.89 2.45
CA VAL A 81 -33.79 30.44 2.60
C VAL A 81 -34.16 30.12 4.06
N PRO A 82 -35.22 29.33 4.32
CA PRO A 82 -35.62 28.95 5.67
C PRO A 82 -34.43 28.41 6.47
N SER A 83 -34.31 28.81 7.74
CA SER A 83 -33.19 28.44 8.62
C SER A 83 -32.97 26.92 8.73
N PHE A 84 -34.04 26.13 8.59
CA PHE A 84 -34.00 24.67 8.50
C PHE A 84 -33.20 24.16 7.28
N ILE A 85 -33.41 24.77 6.11
CA ILE A 85 -32.70 24.41 4.88
C ILE A 85 -31.22 24.79 4.99
N ARG A 86 -30.90 25.95 5.60
CA ARG A 86 -29.51 26.37 5.87
C ARG A 86 -28.77 25.43 6.84
N SER A 87 -29.45 24.95 7.87
CA SER A 87 -28.87 23.99 8.83
C SER A 87 -28.70 22.60 8.21
N TRP A 88 -29.65 22.17 7.38
CA TRP A 88 -29.59 20.90 6.66
C TRP A 88 -28.49 20.88 5.60
N THR A 89 -28.33 21.95 4.81
CA THR A 89 -27.24 22.06 3.83
C THR A 89 -25.88 22.08 4.52
N TRP A 90 -25.72 22.82 5.63
CA TRP A 90 -24.47 22.80 6.39
C TRP A 90 -24.12 21.39 6.91
N ARG A 91 -25.10 20.65 7.45
CA ARG A 91 -24.89 19.26 7.89
C ARG A 91 -24.53 18.34 6.73
N LEU A 92 -25.17 18.49 5.57
CA LEU A 92 -24.82 17.73 4.37
C LEU A 92 -23.38 18.00 3.93
N PHE A 93 -22.96 19.26 3.82
CA PHE A 93 -21.61 19.60 3.34
C PHE A 93 -20.49 19.38 4.36
N VAL A 94 -20.78 19.40 5.66
CA VAL A 94 -19.76 19.21 6.71
C VAL A 94 -19.68 17.76 7.19
N ILE A 95 -20.81 17.06 7.31
CA ILE A 95 -20.85 15.69 7.85
C ILE A 95 -20.74 14.64 6.74
N ALA A 96 -21.33 14.89 5.56
CA ALA A 96 -21.36 13.87 4.51
C ALA A 96 -19.96 13.55 3.94
N PRO A 97 -19.04 14.51 3.68
CA PRO A 97 -17.72 14.15 3.15
C PRO A 97 -16.89 13.28 4.11
N PRO A 98 -16.77 13.60 5.43
CA PRO A 98 -16.11 12.69 6.37
C PRO A 98 -16.79 11.31 6.47
N LEU A 99 -18.13 11.27 6.48
CA LEU A 99 -18.87 10.01 6.53
C LEU A 99 -18.69 9.18 5.24
N MET A 100 -18.61 9.85 4.09
CA MET A 100 -18.33 9.22 2.80
C MET A 100 -16.91 8.65 2.77
N VAL A 101 -15.92 9.42 3.25
CA VAL A 101 -14.53 8.94 3.38
C VAL A 101 -14.48 7.74 4.34
N LEU A 102 -15.19 7.79 5.46
CA LEU A 102 -15.30 6.67 6.40
C LEU A 102 -15.90 5.43 5.74
N PHE A 103 -17.01 5.58 5.03
CA PHE A 103 -17.64 4.47 4.30
C PHE A 103 -16.73 3.89 3.21
N MET A 104 -16.04 4.75 2.45
CA MET A 104 -15.08 4.33 1.43
C MET A 104 -13.87 3.62 2.04
N SER A 105 -13.48 4.00 3.26
CA SER A 105 -12.37 3.40 4.02
C SER A 105 -12.71 2.05 4.67
N LEU A 106 -13.97 1.61 4.64
CA LEU A 106 -14.34 0.31 5.19
C LEU A 106 -13.49 -0.79 4.53
N PRO A 107 -12.85 -1.69 5.30
CA PRO A 107 -11.94 -2.69 4.73
C PRO A 107 -12.68 -3.84 4.04
N TYR A 108 -13.99 -3.98 4.24
CA TYR A 108 -14.80 -5.03 3.64
C TYR A 108 -15.83 -4.49 2.66
N THR A 109 -16.14 -5.25 1.63
CA THR A 109 -17.23 -4.98 0.69
C THR A 109 -17.93 -6.28 0.32
N ILE A 110 -19.23 -6.19 0.04
CA ILE A 110 -20.03 -7.32 -0.44
C ILE A 110 -20.03 -7.27 -1.97
N MET A 111 -19.83 -8.42 -2.61
CA MET A 111 -19.84 -8.57 -4.06
C MET A 111 -20.68 -9.76 -4.48
N ARG A 112 -21.12 -9.76 -5.74
CA ARG A 112 -21.84 -10.87 -6.36
C ARG A 112 -20.91 -11.54 -7.38
N VAL A 113 -20.83 -12.86 -7.34
CA VAL A 113 -20.03 -13.67 -8.28
C VAL A 113 -20.98 -14.35 -9.25
N GLN A 114 -20.68 -14.21 -10.54
CA GLN A 114 -21.43 -14.86 -11.62
C GLN A 114 -20.45 -15.54 -12.57
N GLY A 115 -20.89 -16.64 -13.18
CA GLY A 115 -20.16 -17.36 -14.22
C GLY A 115 -19.55 -18.69 -13.75
N ALA A 116 -19.19 -19.51 -14.75
CA ALA A 116 -18.77 -20.89 -14.56
C ALA A 116 -17.31 -21.05 -14.10
N SER A 117 -16.49 -20.00 -14.15
CA SER A 117 -15.04 -20.18 -14.07
C SER A 117 -14.53 -20.66 -12.71
N MET A 118 -15.28 -20.39 -11.65
CA MET A 118 -14.96 -20.80 -10.28
C MET A 118 -15.78 -22.02 -9.83
N ALA A 119 -16.55 -22.64 -10.74
CA ALA A 119 -17.24 -23.89 -10.44
C ALA A 119 -16.22 -25.03 -10.30
N PRO A 120 -16.38 -25.97 -9.35
CA PRO A 120 -17.55 -26.16 -8.50
C PRO A 120 -17.54 -25.32 -7.22
N PHE A 121 -16.47 -24.59 -6.90
CA PHE A 121 -16.36 -23.88 -5.62
C PHE A 121 -17.39 -22.75 -5.48
N PHE A 122 -17.57 -21.95 -6.53
CA PHE A 122 -18.65 -20.98 -6.68
C PHE A 122 -19.55 -21.34 -7.84
N ASN A 123 -20.81 -20.96 -7.75
CA ASN A 123 -21.84 -21.15 -8.78
C ASN A 123 -21.92 -22.61 -9.24
N ILE A 124 -22.13 -23.53 -8.30
CA ILE A 124 -22.21 -24.99 -8.54
C ILE A 124 -23.16 -25.35 -9.69
N SER A 125 -24.28 -24.63 -9.80
CA SER A 125 -25.32 -24.84 -10.82
C SER A 125 -25.06 -24.13 -12.16
N SER A 126 -23.89 -23.53 -12.35
CA SER A 126 -23.54 -22.85 -13.60
C SER A 126 -23.21 -23.85 -14.70
N SER A 127 -24.17 -24.13 -15.58
CA SER A 127 -23.99 -24.92 -16.81
C SER A 127 -24.27 -24.05 -18.04
N PRO A 128 -23.54 -24.20 -19.16
CA PRO A 128 -23.83 -23.49 -20.40
C PRO A 128 -25.22 -23.80 -20.98
N ASP A 129 -25.79 -24.97 -20.67
CA ASP A 129 -27.06 -25.44 -21.22
C ASP A 129 -28.29 -24.99 -20.41
N LEU A 130 -28.06 -24.31 -19.28
CA LEU A 130 -29.11 -23.90 -18.34
C LEU A 130 -29.19 -22.37 -18.24
N PRO A 131 -30.35 -21.81 -17.86
CA PRO A 131 -30.45 -20.39 -17.55
C PRO A 131 -29.46 -20.01 -16.44
N PRO A 132 -28.97 -18.75 -16.44
CA PRO A 132 -27.95 -18.30 -15.49
C PRO A 132 -28.43 -18.51 -14.05
N ALA A 133 -27.64 -19.25 -13.29
CA ALA A 133 -27.87 -19.50 -11.87
C ALA A 133 -27.88 -18.19 -11.07
N ALA A 134 -28.53 -18.21 -9.91
CA ALA A 134 -28.46 -17.10 -8.96
C ALA A 134 -26.99 -16.85 -8.56
N PRO A 135 -26.57 -15.57 -8.48
CA PRO A 135 -25.19 -15.24 -8.10
C PRO A 135 -24.90 -15.60 -6.65
N ASP A 136 -23.71 -16.15 -6.41
CA ASP A 136 -23.17 -16.26 -5.05
C ASP A 136 -22.81 -14.86 -4.52
N ILE A 137 -23.13 -14.62 -3.25
CA ILE A 137 -22.77 -13.37 -2.56
C ILE A 137 -21.53 -13.64 -1.73
N ILE A 138 -20.50 -12.82 -1.90
CA ILE A 138 -19.21 -12.99 -1.22
C ILE A 138 -18.85 -11.73 -0.42
N LEU A 139 -18.13 -11.94 0.68
CA LEU A 139 -17.50 -10.90 1.47
C LEU A 139 -16.03 -10.77 1.05
N VAL A 140 -15.62 -9.56 0.69
CA VAL A 140 -14.29 -9.26 0.16
C VAL A 140 -13.57 -8.27 1.06
N LYS A 141 -12.37 -8.64 1.53
CA LYS A 141 -11.44 -7.75 2.23
C LYS A 141 -10.61 -6.96 1.21
N LYS A 142 -10.87 -5.66 1.08
CA LYS A 142 -10.20 -4.75 0.14
C LYS A 142 -8.73 -4.53 0.53
N VAL A 143 -7.84 -4.53 -0.47
CA VAL A 143 -6.42 -4.18 -0.30
C VAL A 143 -6.27 -2.69 0.00
N LYS A 144 -6.92 -1.84 -0.80
CA LYS A 144 -6.79 -0.37 -0.71
C LYS A 144 -7.58 0.27 0.43
N GLY A 145 -8.62 -0.40 0.95
CA GLY A 145 -9.42 0.11 2.09
C GLY A 145 -8.62 0.22 3.38
N ILE A 146 -7.54 -0.56 3.50
CA ILE A 146 -6.67 -0.57 4.66
C ILE A 146 -5.83 0.73 4.72
N GLY A 147 -5.48 1.33 3.58
CA GLY A 147 -4.47 2.40 3.52
C GLY A 147 -4.78 3.70 4.27
N LEU A 148 -6.05 4.12 4.38
CA LEU A 148 -6.39 5.39 5.05
C LEU A 148 -6.38 5.25 6.58
N LEU A 149 -7.03 4.20 7.11
CA LEU A 149 -7.00 3.88 8.54
C LEU A 149 -5.60 3.44 8.99
N SER A 150 -4.90 2.65 8.17
CA SER A 150 -3.54 2.19 8.45
C SER A 150 -2.53 3.34 8.49
N ARG A 151 -2.64 4.33 7.57
CA ARG A 151 -1.83 5.56 7.62
C ARG A 151 -2.13 6.40 8.86
N LEU A 152 -3.39 6.46 9.30
CA LEU A 152 -3.77 7.18 10.52
C LEU A 152 -3.29 6.45 11.79
N MET A 153 -3.27 5.13 11.78
CA MET A 153 -2.81 4.29 12.91
C MET A 153 -1.31 3.95 12.86
N GLY A 154 -0.53 4.57 11.96
CA GLY A 154 0.93 4.41 11.90
C GLY A 154 1.43 3.07 11.34
N ASP A 155 0.54 2.19 10.90
CA ASP A 155 0.91 0.91 10.30
C ASP A 155 1.27 1.12 8.81
N ARG A 156 2.57 1.05 8.50
CA ARG A 156 3.13 1.20 7.16
C ARG A 156 3.22 -0.12 6.39
N SER A 157 2.85 -1.24 7.01
CA SER A 157 3.12 -2.59 6.51
C SER A 157 1.84 -3.36 6.20
N THR A 158 0.97 -2.79 5.38
CA THR A 158 -0.23 -3.49 4.89
C THR A 158 -0.10 -3.90 3.43
N ARG A 159 1.10 -4.35 3.02
CA ARG A 159 1.21 -5.18 1.81
C ARG A 159 0.41 -6.44 2.09
N LEU A 160 -0.67 -6.63 1.33
CA LEU A 160 -1.49 -7.82 1.43
C LEU A 160 -0.60 -9.04 1.13
N LYS A 161 -0.32 -9.86 2.14
CA LYS A 161 0.41 -11.10 1.95
C LYS A 161 -0.53 -12.10 1.30
N LEU A 162 -0.31 -12.33 0.01
CA LEU A 162 -1.05 -13.33 -0.76
C LEU A 162 -0.46 -14.71 -0.51
N GLU A 163 -1.34 -15.67 -0.31
CA GLU A 163 -0.99 -17.07 -0.09
C GLU A 163 -1.61 -17.96 -1.17
N ARG A 164 -0.96 -19.09 -1.41
CA ARG A 164 -1.43 -20.11 -2.36
C ARG A 164 -2.78 -20.66 -1.88
N GLY A 165 -3.71 -20.87 -2.80
CA GLY A 165 -5.06 -21.36 -2.54
C GLY A 165 -6.08 -20.27 -2.20
N GLN A 166 -5.65 -19.05 -1.85
CA GLN A 166 -6.57 -17.94 -1.60
C GLN A 166 -7.34 -17.55 -2.85
N ILE A 167 -8.56 -17.03 -2.69
CA ILE A 167 -9.34 -16.47 -3.78
C ILE A 167 -9.22 -14.94 -3.76
N VAL A 168 -8.84 -14.39 -4.91
CA VAL A 168 -8.66 -12.95 -5.13
C VAL A 168 -9.73 -12.42 -6.08
N VAL A 169 -10.15 -11.18 -5.79
CA VAL A 169 -10.88 -10.34 -6.74
C VAL A 169 -9.90 -9.34 -7.31
N PHE A 170 -9.84 -9.21 -8.63
CA PHE A 170 -8.89 -8.33 -9.32
C PHE A 170 -9.50 -7.71 -10.58
N TYR A 171 -8.90 -6.63 -11.04
CA TYR A 171 -9.26 -5.97 -12.30
C TYR A 171 -8.75 -6.80 -13.48
N ALA A 172 -9.64 -7.17 -14.40
CA ALA A 172 -9.30 -8.03 -15.52
C ALA A 172 -8.32 -7.33 -16.49
N PRO A 173 -7.19 -7.95 -16.89
CA PRO A 173 -6.19 -7.31 -17.76
C PRO A 173 -6.73 -6.88 -19.13
N HIS A 174 -7.72 -7.62 -19.64
CA HIS A 174 -8.38 -7.40 -20.92
C HIS A 174 -9.48 -6.34 -20.85
N ASP A 175 -10.02 -6.06 -19.65
CA ASP A 175 -11.05 -5.04 -19.43
C ASP A 175 -10.97 -4.53 -17.97
N PRO A 176 -10.25 -3.42 -17.72
CA PRO A 176 -10.04 -2.91 -16.36
C PRO A 176 -11.32 -2.38 -15.71
N ALA A 177 -12.42 -2.23 -16.45
CA ALA A 177 -13.72 -1.89 -15.86
C ALA A 177 -14.39 -3.12 -15.20
N LYS A 178 -13.95 -4.33 -15.52
CA LYS A 178 -14.49 -5.58 -15.01
C LYS A 178 -13.62 -6.18 -13.90
N LEU A 179 -14.30 -6.76 -12.92
CA LEU A 179 -13.68 -7.53 -11.85
C LEU A 179 -13.83 -9.02 -12.12
N ALA A 180 -12.75 -9.76 -11.95
CA ALA A 180 -12.71 -11.20 -12.05
C ALA A 180 -12.39 -11.83 -10.69
N VAL A 181 -12.92 -13.02 -10.45
CA VAL A 181 -12.66 -13.81 -9.24
C VAL A 181 -11.92 -15.07 -9.67
N LYS A 182 -10.71 -15.28 -9.13
CA LYS A 182 -9.86 -16.45 -9.41
C LYS A 182 -9.11 -16.90 -8.17
N ARG A 183 -8.61 -18.12 -8.20
CA ARG A 183 -7.78 -18.70 -7.15
C ARG A 183 -6.30 -18.45 -7.42
N VAL A 184 -5.56 -18.05 -6.40
CA VAL A 184 -4.09 -17.93 -6.43
C VAL A 184 -3.50 -19.33 -6.43
N ILE A 185 -2.80 -19.67 -7.50
CA ILE A 185 -2.12 -20.96 -7.63
C ILE A 185 -0.66 -20.81 -7.21
N GLY A 186 0.02 -19.79 -7.76
CA GLY A 186 1.43 -19.54 -7.49
C GLY A 186 1.70 -18.09 -7.09
N ILE A 187 2.75 -17.91 -6.31
CA ILE A 187 3.25 -16.63 -5.79
C ILE A 187 4.69 -16.39 -6.28
N PRO A 188 5.29 -15.20 -6.06
CA PRO A 188 6.64 -14.91 -6.54
C PRO A 188 7.65 -15.99 -6.11
N GLY A 189 8.49 -16.41 -7.07
CA GLY A 189 9.48 -17.47 -6.88
C GLY A 189 8.98 -18.90 -7.13
N ASP A 190 7.68 -19.10 -7.34
CA ASP A 190 7.16 -20.39 -7.79
C ASP A 190 7.43 -20.61 -9.28
N ARG A 191 7.49 -21.88 -9.66
CA ARG A 191 7.57 -22.31 -11.05
C ARG A 191 6.34 -23.15 -11.39
N ILE A 192 5.64 -22.77 -12.45
CA ILE A 192 4.40 -23.41 -12.86
C ILE A 192 4.45 -23.88 -14.30
N LYS A 193 3.98 -25.10 -14.56
CA LYS A 193 3.73 -25.57 -15.93
C LYS A 193 2.33 -25.09 -16.38
N PRO A 194 2.23 -24.22 -17.39
CA PRO A 194 0.94 -23.73 -17.86
C PRO A 194 0.14 -24.83 -18.59
N LEU A 195 -1.17 -24.61 -18.74
CA LEU A 195 -2.03 -25.50 -19.52
C LEU A 195 -1.74 -25.37 -21.03
N PRO A 196 -2.04 -26.42 -21.83
CA PRO A 196 -1.85 -26.38 -23.27
C PRO A 196 -2.49 -25.16 -23.94
N GLY A 197 -1.76 -24.55 -24.87
CA GLY A 197 -2.16 -23.35 -25.62
C GLY A 197 -1.79 -22.02 -24.95
N TYR A 198 -1.04 -22.03 -23.85
CA TYR A 198 -0.52 -20.79 -23.25
C TYR A 198 0.33 -20.01 -24.27
N PRO A 199 0.12 -18.68 -24.44
CA PRO A 199 0.85 -17.91 -25.46
C PRO A 199 2.37 -17.90 -25.28
N GLY A 200 2.86 -18.07 -24.05
CA GLY A 200 4.29 -18.16 -23.74
C GLY A 200 4.90 -19.54 -23.98
N GLY A 201 4.19 -20.47 -24.62
CA GLY A 201 4.67 -21.81 -24.96
C GLY A 201 4.30 -22.88 -23.92
N ALA A 202 4.86 -24.08 -24.10
CA ALA A 202 4.66 -25.22 -23.20
C ALA A 202 5.67 -25.24 -22.02
N ASP A 203 6.60 -24.29 -22.00
CA ASP A 203 7.64 -24.20 -21.01
C ASP A 203 7.10 -23.74 -19.66
N SER A 204 7.80 -24.16 -18.61
CA SER A 204 7.51 -23.71 -17.24
C SER A 204 7.73 -22.21 -17.10
N VAL A 205 6.81 -21.52 -16.43
CA VAL A 205 6.89 -20.09 -16.14
C VAL A 205 7.31 -19.90 -14.69
N ILE A 206 8.33 -19.08 -14.46
CA ILE A 206 8.70 -18.61 -13.12
C ILE A 206 7.89 -17.34 -12.83
N ILE A 207 7.26 -17.28 -11.65
CA ILE A 207 6.45 -16.14 -11.27
C ILE A 207 7.36 -15.02 -10.74
N PRO A 208 7.36 -13.84 -11.39
CA PRO A 208 8.27 -12.75 -11.01
C PRO A 208 7.79 -12.01 -9.76
N TYR A 209 8.65 -11.12 -9.26
CA TYR A 209 8.34 -10.24 -8.15
C TYR A 209 7.04 -9.48 -8.37
N ASN A 210 6.24 -9.32 -7.30
CA ASN A 210 4.98 -8.59 -7.30
C ASN A 210 3.95 -9.10 -8.34
N HIS A 211 4.06 -10.35 -8.78
CA HIS A 211 3.08 -11.02 -9.62
C HIS A 211 2.56 -12.30 -8.95
N ILE A 212 1.43 -12.79 -9.44
CA ILE A 212 0.78 -14.03 -9.00
C ILE A 212 0.27 -14.79 -10.22
N TRP A 213 0.18 -16.11 -10.11
CA TRP A 213 -0.50 -16.93 -11.11
C TRP A 213 -1.87 -17.32 -10.57
N VAL A 214 -2.92 -16.98 -11.32
CA VAL A 214 -4.31 -17.22 -10.91
C VAL A 214 -5.02 -18.13 -11.91
N GLU A 215 -5.83 -19.06 -11.41
CA GLU A 215 -6.62 -19.97 -12.24
C GLU A 215 -8.06 -20.07 -11.71
N GLY A 216 -8.99 -20.42 -12.60
CA GLY A 216 -10.35 -20.79 -12.22
C GLY A 216 -10.45 -22.26 -11.84
N ASP A 217 -11.40 -22.59 -10.95
CA ASP A 217 -11.63 -23.98 -10.51
C ASP A 217 -12.28 -24.86 -11.58
N ALA A 218 -12.82 -24.27 -12.66
CA ALA A 218 -13.48 -24.99 -13.75
C ALA A 218 -12.53 -25.85 -14.61
N ASN A 219 -11.21 -25.71 -14.41
CA ASN A 219 -10.13 -26.45 -15.10
C ASN A 219 -10.28 -26.58 -16.62
N SER A 220 -10.95 -25.61 -17.25
CA SER A 220 -11.32 -25.65 -18.66
C SER A 220 -11.07 -24.29 -19.28
N ARG A 221 -10.31 -24.26 -20.38
CA ARG A 221 -9.89 -23.02 -21.06
C ARG A 221 -11.10 -22.18 -21.50
N GLU A 222 -12.09 -22.82 -22.09
CA GLU A 222 -13.32 -22.16 -22.59
C GLU A 222 -14.17 -21.55 -21.47
N ARG A 223 -14.08 -22.08 -20.24
CA ARG A 223 -14.90 -21.65 -19.10
C ARG A 223 -14.18 -20.69 -18.18
N SER A 224 -12.86 -20.56 -18.29
CA SER A 224 -12.04 -19.73 -17.42
C SER A 224 -10.97 -18.99 -18.21
N MET A 225 -11.16 -17.68 -18.37
CA MET A 225 -10.09 -16.78 -18.77
C MET A 225 -9.27 -16.40 -17.53
N ASP A 226 -8.04 -16.92 -17.44
CA ASP A 226 -7.15 -16.80 -16.28
C ASP A 226 -5.67 -16.69 -16.70
N SER A 227 -4.71 -16.92 -15.81
CA SER A 227 -3.28 -16.79 -16.13
C SER A 227 -2.81 -17.71 -17.26
N ASN A 228 -3.52 -18.79 -17.58
CA ASN A 228 -3.22 -19.59 -18.77
C ASN A 228 -3.53 -18.87 -20.10
N TYR A 229 -4.20 -17.70 -20.05
CA TYR A 229 -4.42 -16.82 -21.19
C TYR A 229 -3.49 -15.62 -21.22
N PHE A 230 -3.32 -14.92 -20.09
CA PHE A 230 -2.59 -13.65 -20.04
C PHE A 230 -1.26 -13.70 -19.27
N GLY A 231 -0.93 -14.83 -18.65
CA GLY A 231 0.29 -15.02 -17.87
C GLY A 231 0.18 -14.53 -16.42
N PRO A 232 1.32 -14.27 -15.76
CA PRO A 232 1.36 -13.76 -14.39
C PRO A 232 0.65 -12.40 -14.26
N LEU A 233 -0.17 -12.27 -13.23
CA LEU A 233 -0.95 -11.08 -12.91
C LEU A 233 -0.23 -10.23 -11.86
N SER A 234 -0.10 -8.92 -12.07
CA SER A 234 0.44 -8.02 -11.04
C SER A 234 -0.44 -7.99 -9.79
N GLN A 235 0.16 -8.07 -8.60
CA GLN A 235 -0.55 -8.00 -7.31
C GLN A 235 -1.26 -6.64 -7.12
N ASN A 236 -0.82 -5.59 -7.82
CA ASN A 236 -1.45 -4.27 -7.78
C ASN A 236 -2.85 -4.23 -8.42
N MET A 237 -3.16 -5.21 -9.29
CA MET A 237 -4.51 -5.36 -9.86
C MET A 237 -5.48 -6.03 -8.88
N VAL A 238 -4.98 -6.60 -7.78
CA VAL A 238 -5.84 -7.23 -6.77
C VAL A 238 -6.63 -6.14 -6.04
N PHE A 239 -7.95 -6.24 -6.16
CA PHE A 239 -8.90 -5.40 -5.46
C PHE A 239 -9.07 -5.85 -4.00
N GLY A 240 -9.15 -7.16 -3.76
CA GLY A 240 -9.33 -7.72 -2.44
C GLY A 240 -9.29 -9.25 -2.37
N LEU A 241 -9.29 -9.78 -1.15
CA LEU A 241 -9.37 -11.21 -0.85
C LEU A 241 -10.81 -11.61 -0.49
N VAL A 242 -11.25 -12.75 -1.00
CA VAL A 242 -12.54 -13.33 -0.60
C VAL A 242 -12.38 -14.00 0.76
N THR A 243 -13.15 -13.56 1.77
CA THR A 243 -13.03 -14.07 3.14
C THR A 243 -14.19 -14.96 3.56
N ALA A 244 -15.38 -14.74 3.00
CA ALA A 244 -16.56 -15.53 3.35
C ALA A 244 -17.56 -15.58 2.20
N VAL A 245 -18.36 -16.65 2.18
CA VAL A 245 -19.52 -16.79 1.31
C VAL A 245 -20.76 -16.49 2.13
N LEU A 246 -21.53 -15.51 1.68
CA LEU A 246 -22.81 -15.15 2.27
C LEU A 246 -23.88 -16.00 1.59
N THR A 247 -23.99 -17.26 2.02
CA THR A 247 -25.22 -18.05 1.85
C THR A 247 -26.36 -17.35 2.63
N PRO A 248 -27.64 -17.78 2.60
CA PRO A 248 -28.77 -16.96 3.09
C PRO A 248 -28.46 -16.27 4.43
N TRP A 249 -28.91 -15.01 4.61
CA TRP A 249 -28.37 -14.03 5.58
C TRP A 249 -28.12 -14.55 7.01
N THR A 250 -28.75 -15.66 7.36
CA THR A 250 -28.73 -16.34 8.64
C THR A 250 -27.42 -17.06 8.98
N SER A 251 -26.53 -17.40 8.03
CA SER A 251 -25.28 -18.11 8.38
C SER A 251 -24.13 -17.88 7.38
N PRO A 252 -23.29 -16.85 7.57
CA PRO A 252 -22.11 -16.65 6.72
C PRO A 252 -21.09 -17.77 6.93
N VAL A 253 -20.61 -18.37 5.84
CA VAL A 253 -19.59 -19.41 5.89
C VAL A 253 -18.22 -18.78 5.67
N SER A 254 -17.37 -18.81 6.70
CA SER A 254 -15.98 -18.38 6.60
C SER A 254 -15.21 -19.30 5.66
N MET A 255 -14.44 -18.72 4.75
CA MET A 255 -13.72 -19.48 3.75
C MET A 255 -12.36 -19.93 4.27
N ARG A 256 -12.17 -21.24 4.38
CA ARG A 256 -10.87 -21.88 4.70
C ARG A 256 -10.20 -22.34 3.41
N TRP A 257 -9.28 -21.50 2.91
CA TRP A 257 -8.61 -21.74 1.62
C TRP A 257 -7.59 -22.89 1.65
N ASP A 258 -7.09 -23.22 2.84
CA ASP A 258 -6.13 -24.28 3.13
C ASP A 258 -6.73 -25.69 2.94
N GLU A 259 -7.99 -25.88 3.32
CA GLU A 259 -8.65 -27.19 3.37
C GLU A 259 -9.16 -27.68 2.02
N HIS A 260 -9.34 -26.78 1.05
CA HIS A 260 -9.96 -27.13 -0.22
C HIS A 260 -8.92 -27.64 -1.24
N ASP A 261 -9.27 -28.74 -1.91
CA ASP A 261 -8.56 -29.19 -3.09
C ASP A 261 -9.10 -28.51 -4.34
N TYR A 262 -8.18 -28.15 -5.23
CA TYR A 262 -8.48 -27.49 -6.50
C TYR A 262 -7.60 -28.08 -7.60
N PRO A 263 -8.05 -28.07 -8.87
CA PRO A 263 -7.43 -28.83 -9.95
C PRO A 263 -5.92 -28.61 -10.10
N ALA A 264 -5.48 -27.36 -9.95
CA ALA A 264 -4.06 -27.02 -10.04
C ALA A 264 -3.22 -27.63 -8.89
N LYS A 265 -3.76 -27.73 -7.67
CA LYS A 265 -3.11 -28.37 -6.52
C LYS A 265 -2.87 -29.86 -6.77
N THR A 266 -3.85 -30.54 -7.35
CA THR A 266 -3.81 -31.99 -7.65
C THR A 266 -2.93 -32.30 -8.86
N SER A 267 -2.82 -31.37 -9.81
CA SER A 267 -2.11 -31.61 -11.08
C SER A 267 -0.59 -31.74 -10.98
N GLY A 268 0.02 -31.40 -9.84
CA GLY A 268 1.48 -31.43 -9.67
C GLY A 268 2.26 -30.43 -10.55
N ARG A 269 1.56 -29.49 -11.21
CA ARG A 269 2.18 -28.51 -12.13
C ARG A 269 2.98 -27.40 -11.44
N LEU A 270 2.84 -27.26 -10.12
CA LEU A 270 3.42 -26.17 -9.35
C LEU A 270 4.60 -26.69 -8.51
N GLU A 271 5.79 -26.18 -8.81
CA GLU A 271 6.98 -26.29 -7.97
C GLU A 271 7.08 -25.04 -7.10
N LYS A 272 7.11 -25.22 -5.78
CA LYS A 272 7.03 -24.12 -4.80
C LYS A 272 8.42 -23.56 -4.50
N ASP A 273 8.53 -22.25 -4.41
CA ASP A 273 9.70 -21.52 -3.89
C ASP A 273 11.03 -21.91 -4.57
N VAL A 274 10.99 -22.18 -5.89
CA VAL A 274 12.15 -22.59 -6.68
C VAL A 274 13.18 -21.47 -6.79
N VAL A 275 12.72 -20.23 -6.94
CA VAL A 275 13.56 -19.08 -7.26
C VAL A 275 13.43 -18.01 -6.19
N GLN A 276 14.41 -17.91 -5.29
CA GLN A 276 14.33 -16.98 -4.16
C GLN A 276 14.51 -15.51 -4.56
N HIS A 277 15.37 -15.22 -5.54
CA HIS A 277 15.61 -13.84 -5.99
C HIS A 277 14.34 -13.21 -6.59
N ALA A 278 13.49 -14.01 -7.25
CA ALA A 278 12.20 -13.55 -7.76
C ALA A 278 11.20 -13.08 -6.67
N LYS A 279 11.49 -13.29 -5.38
CA LYS A 279 10.71 -12.73 -4.26
C LYS A 279 11.19 -11.36 -3.83
N LEU A 280 12.43 -11.00 -4.16
CA LEU A 280 13.02 -9.74 -3.78
C LEU A 280 12.51 -8.65 -4.73
N ASP A 281 12.40 -7.44 -4.18
CA ASP A 281 12.14 -6.26 -4.98
C ASP A 281 13.33 -6.06 -5.92
N PRO A 282 13.15 -5.86 -7.24
CA PRO A 282 14.26 -5.68 -8.17
C PRO A 282 15.21 -4.54 -7.76
N ASP A 283 14.71 -3.50 -7.11
CA ASP A 283 15.55 -2.41 -6.59
C ASP A 283 16.45 -2.89 -5.44
N VAL A 284 15.93 -3.79 -4.60
CA VAL A 284 16.69 -4.41 -3.51
C VAL A 284 17.66 -5.44 -4.05
N GLU A 285 17.24 -6.25 -5.03
CA GLU A 285 18.10 -7.21 -5.72
C GLU A 285 19.28 -6.51 -6.40
N ALA A 286 19.02 -5.43 -7.15
CA ALA A 286 20.08 -4.62 -7.76
C ALA A 286 21.04 -4.06 -6.69
N SER A 287 20.52 -3.57 -5.57
CA SER A 287 21.37 -3.06 -4.48
C SER A 287 22.20 -4.15 -3.79
N GLN A 288 21.71 -5.39 -3.74
CA GLN A 288 22.43 -6.53 -3.18
C GLN A 288 23.49 -7.06 -4.15
N GLN A 289 23.20 -7.02 -5.46
CA GLN A 289 24.13 -7.46 -6.49
C GLN A 289 25.25 -6.45 -6.72
N ASP A 290 25.01 -5.16 -6.47
CA ASP A 290 26.03 -4.10 -6.46
C ASP A 290 26.78 -3.98 -5.11
N ASP A 291 26.85 -5.03 -4.29
CA ASP A 291 27.52 -4.96 -2.99
C ASP A 291 29.05 -4.94 -3.13
N PRO A 292 29.73 -3.80 -2.88
CA PRO A 292 31.16 -3.68 -3.11
C PRO A 292 31.99 -4.60 -2.19
N PHE A 293 31.43 -5.01 -1.05
CA PHE A 293 32.08 -5.91 -0.10
C PHE A 293 32.05 -7.37 -0.57
N ALA A 294 30.95 -7.81 -1.20
CA ALA A 294 30.84 -9.16 -1.77
C ALA A 294 31.78 -9.36 -2.97
N ASP A 295 31.91 -8.33 -3.82
CA ASP A 295 32.73 -8.38 -5.05
C ASP A 295 34.23 -8.16 -4.81
N GLY A 296 34.65 -7.82 -3.58
CA GLY A 296 36.03 -7.43 -3.26
C GLY A 296 36.45 -6.04 -3.76
N ARG A 297 35.57 -5.33 -4.48
CA ARG A 297 35.78 -3.95 -4.95
C ARG A 297 36.00 -2.97 -3.80
N ALA A 298 35.38 -3.23 -2.64
CA ALA A 298 35.56 -2.47 -1.42
C ALA A 298 37.04 -2.35 -1.05
N ALA A 299 37.81 -3.46 -1.08
CA ALA A 299 39.22 -3.42 -0.72
C ALA A 299 40.04 -2.50 -1.66
N ILE A 300 39.71 -2.50 -2.95
CA ILE A 300 40.33 -1.64 -3.96
C ILE A 300 39.96 -0.17 -3.72
N GLU A 301 38.68 0.11 -3.47
CA GLU A 301 38.20 1.46 -3.15
C GLU A 301 38.86 1.99 -1.86
N LEU A 302 39.01 1.16 -0.82
CA LEU A 302 39.72 1.52 0.41
C LEU A 302 41.18 1.88 0.14
N ALA A 303 41.86 1.08 -0.69
CA ALA A 303 43.24 1.36 -1.07
C ALA A 303 43.36 2.69 -1.84
N MET A 304 42.43 2.95 -2.76
CA MET A 304 42.36 4.23 -3.49
C MET A 304 42.07 5.40 -2.56
N MET A 305 41.21 5.22 -1.55
CA MET A 305 40.94 6.27 -0.57
C MET A 305 42.18 6.64 0.24
N ARG A 306 42.95 5.64 0.67
CA ARG A 306 44.19 5.84 1.42
C ARG A 306 45.25 6.57 0.59
N GLN A 307 45.33 6.30 -0.71
CA GLN A 307 46.26 6.98 -1.61
C GLN A 307 45.85 8.43 -1.92
N ASN A 308 44.56 8.69 -2.12
CA ASN A 308 44.05 9.96 -2.64
C ASN A 308 43.20 10.74 -1.61
N ARG A 309 43.62 10.78 -0.34
CA ARG A 309 42.88 11.45 0.76
C ARG A 309 42.59 12.93 0.47
N ASP A 310 43.55 13.68 -0.06
CA ASP A 310 43.36 15.12 -0.32
C ASP A 310 42.31 15.37 -1.41
N GLN A 311 42.26 14.51 -2.42
CA GLN A 311 41.23 14.58 -3.47
C GLN A 311 39.85 14.30 -2.89
N LEU A 312 39.71 13.35 -1.95
CA LEU A 312 38.43 13.06 -1.30
C LEU A 312 37.84 14.26 -0.57
N ILE A 313 38.67 15.09 0.08
CA ILE A 313 38.20 16.32 0.74
C ILE A 313 37.56 17.27 -0.28
N THR A 314 38.14 17.37 -1.48
CA THR A 314 37.54 18.18 -2.56
C THR A 314 36.26 17.55 -3.10
N LEU A 315 36.22 16.21 -3.22
CA LEU A 315 35.04 15.47 -3.69
C LEU A 315 33.87 15.55 -2.70
N MET A 316 34.15 15.69 -1.40
CA MET A 316 33.15 15.88 -0.35
C MET A 316 32.35 17.19 -0.49
N ARG A 317 32.81 18.15 -1.31
CA ARG A 317 32.04 19.35 -1.64
C ARG A 317 30.87 19.08 -2.59
N ASP A 318 30.97 18.01 -3.39
CA ASP A 318 29.89 17.59 -4.29
C ASP A 318 28.89 16.73 -3.50
N LYS A 319 27.63 17.18 -3.48
CA LYS A 319 26.55 16.52 -2.74
C LYS A 319 26.40 15.05 -3.16
N SER A 320 26.42 14.75 -4.45
CA SER A 320 26.22 13.38 -4.95
C SER A 320 27.34 12.45 -4.49
N LYS A 321 28.58 12.93 -4.48
CA LYS A 321 29.75 12.16 -4.06
C LYS A 321 29.81 12.00 -2.55
N SER A 322 29.47 13.06 -1.81
CA SER A 322 29.35 13.01 -0.35
C SER A 322 28.27 12.00 0.09
N ASP A 323 27.12 11.97 -0.59
CA ASP A 323 26.03 11.04 -0.30
C ASP A 323 26.45 9.59 -0.61
N ARG A 324 27.23 9.36 -1.67
CA ARG A 324 27.83 8.04 -1.98
C ARG A 324 28.77 7.58 -0.86
N LEU A 325 29.68 8.44 -0.38
CA LEU A 325 30.60 8.10 0.70
C LEU A 325 29.87 7.83 2.03
N LYS A 326 28.80 8.57 2.33
CA LYS A 326 27.94 8.30 3.48
C LYS A 326 27.21 6.97 3.37
N LYS A 327 26.69 6.62 2.18
CA LYS A 327 26.08 5.29 1.95
C LYS A 327 27.11 4.17 2.14
N MET A 328 28.33 4.36 1.64
CA MET A 328 29.45 3.41 1.87
C MET A 328 29.79 3.28 3.35
N TYR A 329 29.81 4.39 4.10
CA TYR A 329 30.03 4.37 5.55
C TYR A 329 28.96 3.55 6.29
N GLU A 330 27.69 3.80 6.00
CA GLU A 330 26.58 3.03 6.61
C GLU A 330 26.65 1.55 6.22
N ARG A 331 26.96 1.24 4.96
CA ARG A 331 27.17 -0.14 4.52
C ARG A 331 28.33 -0.80 5.25
N ALA A 332 29.48 -0.12 5.39
CA ALA A 332 30.62 -0.63 6.13
C ALA A 332 30.27 -0.91 7.60
N LYS A 333 29.51 -0.02 8.27
CA LYS A 333 28.99 -0.28 9.62
C LYS A 333 28.14 -1.55 9.68
N THR A 334 27.25 -1.77 8.70
CA THR A 334 26.44 -3.00 8.67
C THR A 334 27.29 -4.26 8.48
N GLU A 335 28.28 -4.23 7.59
CA GLU A 335 29.22 -5.34 7.37
C GLU A 335 30.09 -5.61 8.59
N LEU A 336 30.50 -4.58 9.33
CA LEU A 336 31.27 -4.75 10.55
C LEU A 336 30.51 -5.58 11.60
N HIS A 337 29.18 -5.47 11.64
CA HIS A 337 28.34 -6.25 12.55
C HIS A 337 27.97 -7.63 11.98
N GLN A 338 27.64 -7.72 10.70
CA GLN A 338 26.99 -8.91 10.11
C GLN A 338 27.89 -9.74 9.17
N GLY A 339 29.04 -9.20 8.77
CA GLY A 339 29.89 -9.76 7.73
C GLY A 339 30.80 -10.91 8.17
N THR A 340 31.48 -11.48 7.18
CA THR A 340 32.58 -12.46 7.36
C THR A 340 33.81 -11.77 7.97
N ASN A 341 34.76 -12.54 8.50
CA ASN A 341 35.97 -11.95 9.08
C ASN A 341 36.76 -11.12 8.06
N GLU A 342 36.86 -11.57 6.81
CA GLU A 342 37.53 -10.85 5.73
C GLU A 342 36.81 -9.54 5.38
N SER A 343 35.49 -9.56 5.23
CA SER A 343 34.70 -8.35 4.98
C SER A 343 34.76 -7.36 6.14
N LYS A 344 34.84 -7.86 7.39
CA LYS A 344 34.95 -7.04 8.60
C LYS A 344 36.26 -6.25 8.66
N GLU A 345 37.37 -6.82 8.23
CA GLU A 345 38.67 -6.12 8.17
C GLU A 345 38.65 -4.98 7.15
N VAL A 346 38.03 -5.20 5.99
CA VAL A 346 37.86 -4.14 4.97
C VAL A 346 36.89 -3.07 5.47
N ALA A 347 35.80 -3.50 6.12
CA ALA A 347 34.79 -2.61 6.67
C ALA A 347 35.34 -1.72 7.81
N SER A 348 36.16 -2.27 8.71
CA SER A 348 36.80 -1.48 9.78
C SER A 348 37.71 -0.41 9.19
N GLY A 349 38.53 -0.78 8.19
CA GLY A 349 39.37 0.17 7.47
C GLY A 349 38.56 1.29 6.82
N PHE A 350 37.42 0.98 6.19
CA PHE A 350 36.53 2.01 5.63
C PHE A 350 35.96 2.95 6.68
N VAL A 351 35.48 2.41 7.79
CA VAL A 351 34.87 3.19 8.88
C VAL A 351 35.89 4.19 9.41
N GLU A 352 37.13 3.76 9.65
CA GLU A 352 38.21 4.63 10.13
C GLU A 352 38.55 5.74 9.13
N GLU A 353 38.78 5.39 7.87
CA GLU A 353 39.14 6.37 6.82
C GLU A 353 38.02 7.39 6.58
N LEU A 354 36.76 6.95 6.58
CA LEU A 354 35.60 7.83 6.37
C LEU A 354 35.34 8.73 7.58
N GLN A 355 35.56 8.26 8.81
CA GLN A 355 35.46 9.10 10.00
C GLN A 355 36.47 10.24 9.96
N VAL A 356 37.73 9.94 9.66
CA VAL A 356 38.79 10.95 9.50
C VAL A 356 38.43 11.93 8.38
N LEU A 357 37.90 11.43 7.26
CA LEU A 357 37.46 12.27 6.15
C LEU A 357 36.30 13.20 6.56
N PHE A 358 35.30 12.71 7.29
CA PHE A 358 34.19 13.53 7.75
C PHE A 358 34.63 14.62 8.72
N GLU A 359 35.51 14.30 9.66
CA GLU A 359 36.10 15.27 10.59
C GLU A 359 36.89 16.36 9.85
N SER A 360 37.66 15.99 8.82
CA SER A 360 38.44 16.95 8.01
C SER A 360 37.57 17.99 7.29
N VAL A 361 36.30 17.65 7.02
CA VAL A 361 35.32 18.54 6.36
C VAL A 361 34.43 19.27 7.39
N GLY A 362 34.63 19.04 8.69
CA GLY A 362 33.83 19.65 9.76
C GLY A 362 32.43 19.04 9.89
N LEU A 363 32.32 17.73 9.65
CA LEU A 363 31.18 16.87 9.95
C LEU A 363 31.50 16.05 11.22
N ASN A 364 30.47 15.51 11.88
CA ASN A 364 30.66 14.51 12.93
C ASN A 364 31.26 13.23 12.34
N LYS A 365 31.83 12.36 13.20
CA LYS A 365 32.26 10.99 12.83
C LYS A 365 31.17 10.19 12.11
N ASP A 366 29.90 10.47 12.38
CA ASP A 366 28.77 9.83 11.70
C ASP A 366 28.37 10.48 10.36
N GLY A 367 29.12 11.46 9.87
CA GLY A 367 28.82 12.18 8.62
C GLY A 367 27.65 13.16 8.71
N SER A 368 27.12 13.39 9.93
CA SER A 368 26.07 14.37 10.23
C SER A 368 26.65 15.78 10.41
N PRO A 369 25.89 16.85 10.05
CA PRO A 369 26.35 18.22 10.20
C PRO A 369 26.50 18.59 11.67
N ILE A 370 27.64 19.21 12.01
CA ILE A 370 27.89 19.74 13.35
C ILE A 370 27.01 20.99 13.55
N PRO A 371 26.21 21.07 14.62
CA PRO A 371 25.49 22.29 14.98
C PRO A 371 26.45 23.49 15.08
N PRO A 372 26.07 24.67 14.60
CA PRO A 372 26.97 25.84 14.57
C PRO A 372 27.52 26.22 15.96
N ALA A 373 26.76 25.98 17.03
CA ALA A 373 27.19 26.23 18.41
C ALA A 373 28.30 25.30 18.91
N LEU A 374 28.46 24.11 18.32
CA LEU A 374 29.51 23.16 18.68
C LEU A 374 30.78 23.34 17.84
N ARG A 375 30.68 24.00 16.68
CA ARG A 375 31.83 24.31 15.81
C ARG A 375 32.81 25.27 16.46
N THR A 376 32.31 26.26 17.21
CA THR A 376 33.17 27.23 17.91
C THR A 376 33.99 26.56 19.00
N LEU A 377 33.36 25.67 19.79
CA LEU A 377 34.03 24.91 20.84
C LEU A 377 35.11 23.95 20.29
N THR A 378 34.91 23.39 19.09
CA THR A 378 35.92 22.53 18.45
C THR A 378 37.08 23.34 17.90
N GLN A 379 36.83 24.54 17.37
CA GLN A 379 37.88 25.44 16.88
C GLN A 379 38.74 25.98 18.04
N ASP A 380 38.11 26.43 19.12
CA ASP A 380 38.81 26.95 20.30
C ASP A 380 39.71 25.86 20.94
N GLY A 381 39.22 24.63 21.04
CA GLY A 381 40.01 23.50 21.55
C GLY A 381 41.18 23.08 20.64
N GLN A 382 41.00 23.14 19.31
CA GLN A 382 42.07 22.83 18.36
C GLN A 382 43.17 23.90 18.34
N GLU A 383 42.82 25.17 18.49
CA GLU A 383 43.80 26.26 18.62
C GLU A 383 44.64 26.12 19.89
N GLU A 384 44.02 25.81 21.02
CA GLU A 384 44.74 25.56 22.27
C GLU A 384 45.71 24.38 22.17
N ASP A 385 45.28 23.26 21.59
CA ASP A 385 46.13 22.07 21.46
C ASP A 385 47.26 22.27 20.45
N PHE A 386 47.02 23.01 19.37
CA PHE A 386 48.05 23.44 18.44
C PHE A 386 49.09 24.34 19.13
N GLU A 387 48.64 25.28 19.98
CA GLU A 387 49.53 26.16 20.73
C GLU A 387 50.37 25.39 21.77
N LYS A 388 49.78 24.41 22.47
CA LYS A 388 50.50 23.51 23.39
C LYS A 388 51.58 22.70 22.65
N GLN A 389 51.27 22.15 21.48
CA GLN A 389 52.24 21.40 20.66
C GLN A 389 53.39 22.29 20.16
N LYS A 390 53.09 23.52 19.76
CA LYS A 390 54.10 24.51 19.35
C LYS A 390 55.05 24.84 20.51
N ARG A 391 54.50 25.10 21.70
CA ARG A 391 55.28 25.37 22.92
C ARG A 391 56.16 24.19 23.31
N LEU A 392 55.66 22.95 23.19
CA LEU A 392 56.42 21.73 23.48
C LEU A 392 57.61 21.58 22.52
N LYS A 393 57.41 21.79 21.21
CA LYS A 393 58.49 21.73 20.21
C LYS A 393 59.57 22.78 20.48
N GLU A 394 59.17 23.99 20.83
CA GLU A 394 60.11 25.07 21.14
C GLU A 394 60.92 24.77 22.40
N TYR A 395 60.29 24.19 23.44
CA TYR A 395 60.98 23.75 24.65
C TYR A 395 62.01 22.65 24.36
N LEU A 396 61.65 21.63 23.58
CA LEU A 396 62.57 20.56 23.20
C LEU A 396 63.74 21.06 22.35
N ALA A 397 63.49 22.01 21.43
CA ALA A 397 64.54 22.63 20.64
C ALA A 397 65.54 23.42 21.51
N ARG A 398 65.05 24.14 22.54
CA ARG A 398 65.92 24.82 23.52
C ARG A 398 66.74 23.82 24.33
N GLN A 399 66.14 22.73 24.78
CA GLN A 399 66.86 21.66 25.49
C GLN A 399 67.99 21.06 24.64
N GLN A 400 67.76 20.85 23.34
CA GLN A 400 68.77 20.35 22.40
C GLN A 400 69.90 21.36 22.14
N GLN A 401 69.61 22.66 22.10
CA GLN A 401 70.63 23.69 21.98
C GLN A 401 71.50 23.78 23.25
N VAL A 402 70.89 23.73 24.43
CA VAL A 402 71.61 23.74 25.70
C VAL A 402 72.50 22.50 25.84
N SER A 403 72.03 21.31 25.43
CA SER A 403 72.86 20.10 25.45
C SER A 403 74.03 20.17 24.47
N ASN A 404 73.87 20.83 23.32
CA ASN A 404 74.94 20.99 22.33
C ASN A 404 75.99 22.05 22.73
N GLU A 405 75.62 23.09 23.49
CA GLU A 405 76.56 24.08 24.01
C GLU A 405 77.42 23.55 25.17
N SER A 406 76.91 22.60 25.97
CA SER A 406 77.67 21.96 27.05
C SER A 406 78.79 21.01 26.58
N VAL A 407 78.95 20.78 25.27
CA VAL A 407 79.95 19.86 24.68
C VAL A 407 80.92 20.60 23.74
N LYS A 408 81.47 21.75 24.16
CA LYS A 408 82.63 22.38 23.49
C LYS A 408 83.89 22.22 24.36
N PRO A 409 84.93 21.48 23.93
CA PRO A 409 86.18 21.37 24.67
C PRO A 409 87.01 22.66 24.52
N GLN A 410 87.47 23.23 25.63
CA GLN A 410 88.39 24.36 25.65
C GLN A 410 89.78 23.92 25.18
N SER A 411 90.16 24.28 23.95
CA SER A 411 91.53 24.13 23.44
C SER A 411 92.41 25.28 23.97
N GLN A 412 93.20 25.02 25.02
CA GLN A 412 94.25 25.94 25.46
C GLN A 412 95.40 25.93 24.45
N THR A 413 95.74 27.10 23.91
CA THR A 413 96.86 27.31 23.00
C THR A 413 98.05 27.83 23.82
N LEU A 414 99.11 27.02 23.96
CA LEU A 414 100.38 27.42 24.56
C LEU A 414 101.29 28.02 23.48
N THR A 415 101.52 29.33 23.57
CA THR A 415 102.46 30.07 22.70
C THR A 415 103.86 30.08 23.33
N LEU A 416 104.81 29.55 22.57
CA LEU A 416 106.24 29.46 22.86
C LEU A 416 106.92 30.78 22.46
N THR A 417 107.55 31.49 23.40
CA THR A 417 108.57 32.51 23.08
C THR A 417 109.74 32.41 24.06
N ARG A 418 110.93 32.54 23.48
CA ARG A 418 112.28 32.21 23.95
C ARG A 418 112.82 33.13 25.03
#